data_AF-A0A968UC73-F1
#
_entry.id   AF-A0A968UC73-F1
#
_cell.length_a   1.000
_cell.length_b   1.000
_cell.length_c   1.000
_cell.angle_alpha   90.00
_cell.angle_beta   90.00
_cell.angle_gamma   90.00
#
_symmetry.space_group_name_H-M   'P 1'
#
loop_
_entity.id
_entity.type
_entity.pdbx_description
1 polymer ?
#
loop_
_entity_poly.entity_id
_entity_poly.type
_entity_poly.pdbx_seq_one_letter_code
_entity_poly.pdbx_strand_id
1 'polypeptide(L)'
;MSDTLPHPEPSDGIAQIHQNATGDRNQVIGQMLGGIVINQLTIHDRVPFAAAPPPITVTPSLTQKEYRDRRVLLSYVKQRVKDKLEKSLHARALIELGLQNRPDLVQSPFQEFAEFPEAPGQALSEGTSATNVFDKMEAGRTLLILGEPGSGKTITLLKLAEDLIVRTEKDLSQPVPVVFNLSSWAKEPQPLEKWLIQELGKNYKVSPALSKQWVEAESLILLLDGLDEVKAEQRNACAQALNQFMQTHGTTEVIICCRIKDYQALDERLSLRTAICIQPLTQAQVEQYLARAGAQLSALRSVLHQDEELQNLATSPLLLSIMSLAYQNSTFKDILQGVNPADYRKRLFDQYIDRMFQRRRNTHLYPRQQSEQWLIWLAQYKHLSSQTVFLIEQLQPDSLSGFWQKIFYRPLNGLIVGPLEFYFPQFILSGLFISMVLFSHFQRNESYNLLAQFVQLTFIQSSILVAILISIANKICSSSSKLKIDLIEIISLNWKRVGLHALNTIRGIALSYSNPKSFMRNSHR
;
A
#
# COMPACT_ATOMS: atom_id res chain seq x y z
N MET A 1 11.19 75.99 45.25
CA MET A 1 12.31 76.47 44.43
C MET A 1 12.09 75.88 43.04
N SER A 2 11.12 76.38 42.24
CA SER A 2 11.22 77.52 41.29
C SER A 2 12.45 77.38 40.38
N ASP A 3 12.42 77.45 39.03
CA ASP A 3 11.47 78.03 38.05
C ASP A 3 11.89 77.52 36.63
N THR A 4 10.98 77.02 35.77
CA THR A 4 10.29 77.65 34.60
C THR A 4 10.86 77.36 33.19
N LEU A 5 9.96 76.81 32.37
CA LEU A 5 9.79 76.68 30.90
C LEU A 5 9.88 78.04 30.12
N PRO A 6 9.84 78.15 28.74
CA PRO A 6 8.85 77.51 27.80
C PRO A 6 9.28 77.17 26.33
N HIS A 7 8.75 76.07 25.73
CA HIS A 7 7.73 75.92 24.62
C HIS A 7 7.99 76.61 23.24
N PRO A 8 7.37 76.18 22.09
CA PRO A 8 6.28 75.18 21.90
C PRO A 8 6.44 74.17 20.71
N GLU A 9 5.55 73.16 20.70
CA GLU A 9 5.14 72.25 19.60
C GLU A 9 4.12 72.91 18.62
N PRO A 10 3.32 72.21 17.77
CA PRO A 10 3.53 71.11 16.79
C PRO A 10 2.90 71.45 15.41
N SER A 11 3.08 70.61 14.36
CA SER A 11 2.00 70.42 13.35
C SER A 11 2.23 69.21 12.44
N ASP A 12 1.21 68.36 12.38
CA ASP A 12 0.93 67.34 11.37
C ASP A 12 1.04 67.86 9.92
N GLY A 13 1.46 66.99 9.01
CA GLY A 13 1.52 67.28 7.58
C GLY A 13 1.53 66.01 6.74
N ILE A 14 0.36 65.37 6.64
CA ILE A 14 0.04 64.39 5.59
C ILE A 14 0.21 65.06 4.22
N ALA A 15 1.13 64.57 3.40
CA ALA A 15 1.16 64.89 1.97
C ALA A 15 0.79 63.62 1.18
N GLN A 16 -0.46 63.62 0.72
CA GLN A 16 -1.00 62.74 -0.30
C GLN A 16 -0.16 62.85 -1.58
N ILE A 17 0.28 61.73 -2.16
CA ILE A 17 0.75 61.71 -3.54
C ILE A 17 -0.39 61.22 -4.42
N HIS A 18 -0.98 62.17 -5.14
CA HIS A 18 -1.87 61.95 -6.25
C HIS A 18 -1.19 61.13 -7.36
N GLN A 19 -1.89 60.10 -7.84
CA GLN A 19 -1.69 59.60 -9.18
C GLN A 19 -1.94 60.74 -10.18
N ASN A 20 -0.97 61.00 -11.05
CA ASN A 20 -1.26 61.43 -12.39
C ASN A 20 -0.23 60.84 -13.36
N ALA A 21 -0.80 60.27 -14.42
CA ALA A 21 -0.12 59.65 -15.53
C ALA A 21 0.76 60.64 -16.30
N THR A 22 1.91 60.18 -16.77
CA THR A 22 2.48 60.33 -18.12
C THR A 22 4.01 60.47 -18.07
N GLY A 23 4.70 59.64 -18.85
CA GLY A 23 5.93 60.02 -19.56
C GLY A 23 7.22 60.11 -18.76
N ASP A 24 7.89 58.96 -18.63
CA ASP A 24 9.30 58.75 -19.03
C ASP A 24 10.31 59.89 -18.82
N ARG A 25 11.28 59.68 -17.91
CA ARG A 25 12.67 60.17 -18.06
C ARG A 25 13.62 59.53 -17.05
N ASN A 26 14.54 58.73 -17.59
CA ASN A 26 15.76 58.24 -16.96
C ASN A 26 16.63 59.39 -16.42
N GLN A 27 17.12 59.26 -15.18
CA GLN A 27 18.39 59.87 -14.76
C GLN A 27 19.28 58.79 -14.15
N VAL A 28 20.42 58.57 -14.82
CA VAL A 28 21.56 57.80 -14.35
C VAL A 28 22.51 58.77 -13.65
N ILE A 29 22.89 58.49 -12.40
CA ILE A 29 24.15 58.99 -11.83
C ILE A 29 24.97 57.75 -11.47
N GLY A 30 26.01 57.51 -12.27
CA GLY A 30 27.07 56.56 -11.95
C GLY A 30 28.35 57.33 -11.60
N GLN A 31 29.02 56.91 -10.53
CA GLN A 31 30.48 57.00 -10.42
C GLN A 31 31.01 55.63 -10.02
N MET A 32 31.75 55.03 -10.96
CA MET A 32 32.59 53.84 -10.78
C MET A 32 33.96 54.25 -10.26
N LEU A 33 34.62 53.35 -9.51
CA LEU A 33 36.07 53.14 -9.59
C LEU A 33 36.41 51.65 -9.51
N GLY A 34 37.08 51.16 -10.58
CA GLY A 34 37.78 49.87 -10.70
C GLY A 34 36.90 48.72 -11.21
N GLY A 35 36.88 48.30 -12.48
CA GLY A 35 37.94 48.22 -13.47
C GLY A 35 38.37 46.77 -13.68
N ILE A 36 37.63 46.00 -14.49
CA ILE A 36 38.09 44.98 -15.46
C ILE A 36 36.92 44.67 -16.41
N VAL A 37 37.26 44.66 -17.70
CA VAL A 37 36.42 44.60 -18.89
C VAL A 37 35.91 43.18 -19.13
N ILE A 38 34.61 43.02 -19.42
CA ILE A 38 34.07 41.82 -20.10
C ILE A 38 33.31 42.27 -21.35
N ASN A 39 33.62 41.60 -22.46
CA ASN A 39 33.18 41.86 -23.82
C ASN A 39 31.68 42.13 -23.98
N GLN A 40 31.41 43.07 -24.87
CA GLN A 40 30.11 43.41 -25.44
C GLN A 40 29.41 42.20 -26.04
N LEU A 41 28.19 41.92 -25.59
CA LEU A 41 27.16 41.24 -26.36
C LEU A 41 25.94 42.16 -26.40
N THR A 42 25.83 42.91 -27.49
CA THR A 42 24.77 43.86 -27.77
C THR A 42 23.49 43.10 -28.10
N ILE A 43 22.53 43.04 -27.18
CA ILE A 43 21.17 42.56 -27.49
C ILE A 43 20.38 43.76 -28.00
N HIS A 44 20.13 43.78 -29.32
CA HIS A 44 19.20 44.70 -29.96
C HIS A 44 17.76 44.26 -29.67
N ASP A 45 17.17 44.70 -28.56
CA ASP A 45 15.72 44.60 -28.36
C ASP A 45 15.01 45.84 -28.93
N ARG A 46 14.57 45.72 -30.18
CA ARG A 46 13.37 46.42 -30.65
C ARG A 46 12.18 45.65 -30.10
N VAL A 47 11.51 46.18 -29.07
CA VAL A 47 10.22 45.66 -28.61
C VAL A 47 9.15 46.03 -29.65
N PRO A 48 8.56 45.06 -30.38
CA PRO A 48 7.37 45.34 -31.17
C PRO A 48 6.18 45.41 -30.20
N PHE A 49 5.32 46.40 -30.41
CA PHE A 49 4.02 46.50 -29.75
C PHE A 49 3.20 45.24 -30.09
N ALA A 50 3.18 44.25 -29.20
CA ALA A 50 2.46 43.00 -29.37
C ALA A 50 1.25 42.97 -28.44
N ALA A 51 0.10 42.71 -29.07
CA ALA A 51 -1.23 42.35 -28.60
C ALA A 51 -1.49 42.23 -27.08
N ALA A 52 -2.71 42.65 -26.70
CA ALA A 52 -3.31 42.40 -25.39
C ALA A 52 -3.00 40.98 -24.88
N PRO A 53 -2.71 40.83 -23.57
CA PRO A 53 -2.37 39.53 -23.00
C PRO A 53 -3.49 38.53 -23.35
N PRO A 54 -3.15 37.28 -23.73
CA PRO A 54 -4.16 36.25 -23.89
C PRO A 54 -4.98 36.18 -22.60
N PRO A 55 -6.29 35.87 -22.69
CA PRO A 55 -7.10 35.70 -21.50
C PRO A 55 -6.38 34.71 -20.58
N ILE A 56 -6.22 35.09 -19.31
CA ILE A 56 -5.72 34.24 -18.24
C ILE A 56 -6.39 32.88 -18.43
N THR A 57 -5.60 31.88 -18.82
CA THR A 57 -6.07 30.51 -18.93
C THR A 57 -6.49 30.10 -17.53
N VAL A 58 -7.79 30.15 -17.29
CA VAL A 58 -8.44 29.53 -16.15
C VAL A 58 -7.88 28.10 -16.10
N THR A 59 -7.27 27.73 -14.98
CA THR A 59 -6.89 26.34 -14.68
C THR A 59 -8.06 25.47 -15.13
N PRO A 60 -7.87 24.46 -16.00
CA PRO A 60 -8.99 23.66 -16.46
C PRO A 60 -9.63 23.06 -15.22
N SER A 61 -10.84 23.53 -14.89
CA SER A 61 -11.61 23.03 -13.78
C SER A 61 -11.80 21.53 -14.02
N LEU A 62 -11.40 20.70 -13.05
CA LEU A 62 -11.57 19.25 -13.14
C LEU A 62 -12.96 18.91 -13.67
N THR A 63 -13.02 17.98 -14.62
CA THR A 63 -14.32 17.46 -15.06
C THR A 63 -15.05 16.83 -13.88
N GLN A 64 -16.38 16.78 -13.93
CA GLN A 64 -17.18 16.16 -12.86
C GLN A 64 -16.77 14.71 -12.60
N LYS A 65 -16.36 14.00 -13.67
CA LYS A 65 -15.85 12.63 -13.58
C LYS A 65 -14.51 12.58 -12.85
N GLU A 66 -13.53 13.39 -13.25
CA GLU A 66 -12.22 13.43 -12.59
C GLU A 66 -12.34 13.84 -11.13
N TYR A 67 -13.19 14.81 -10.81
CA TYR A 67 -13.47 15.22 -9.43
C TYR A 67 -13.98 14.03 -8.61
N ARG A 68 -14.94 13.28 -9.15
CA ARG A 68 -15.49 12.08 -8.47
C ARG A 68 -14.43 11.00 -8.30
N ASP A 69 -13.67 10.71 -9.36
CA ASP A 69 -12.68 9.64 -9.37
C ASP A 69 -11.54 9.94 -8.37
N ARG A 70 -11.03 11.19 -8.34
CA ARG A 70 -10.01 11.65 -7.38
C ARG A 70 -10.53 11.60 -5.95
N ARG A 71 -11.77 12.04 -5.70
CA ARG A 71 -12.41 11.98 -4.38
C ARG A 71 -12.54 10.53 -3.88
N VAL A 72 -12.90 9.60 -4.75
CA VAL A 72 -12.99 8.17 -4.40
C VAL A 72 -11.61 7.61 -4.03
N LEU A 73 -10.58 7.85 -4.86
CA LEU A 73 -9.22 7.42 -4.53
C LEU A 73 -8.76 8.00 -3.19
N LEU A 74 -8.92 9.31 -2.99
CA LEU A 74 -8.52 10.00 -1.76
C LEU A 74 -9.22 9.40 -0.53
N SER A 75 -10.50 9.01 -0.65
CA SER A 75 -11.22 8.35 0.44
C SER A 75 -10.62 6.98 0.82
N TYR A 76 -10.19 6.18 -0.17
CA TYR A 76 -9.51 4.91 0.08
C TYR A 76 -8.15 5.12 0.74
N VAL A 77 -7.37 6.08 0.25
CA VAL A 77 -6.07 6.43 0.83
C VAL A 77 -6.25 6.89 2.28
N LYS A 78 -7.18 7.83 2.54
CA LYS A 78 -7.48 8.34 3.87
C LYS A 78 -7.84 7.22 4.84
N GLN A 79 -8.76 6.33 4.45
CA GLN A 79 -9.14 5.20 5.29
C GLN A 79 -7.93 4.29 5.58
N ARG A 80 -7.10 4.00 4.57
CA ARG A 80 -5.93 3.13 4.73
C ARG A 80 -4.87 3.75 5.63
N VAL A 81 -4.58 5.04 5.48
CA VAL A 81 -3.62 5.78 6.32
C VAL A 81 -4.11 5.80 7.76
N LYS A 82 -5.39 6.16 7.96
CA LYS A 82 -6.05 6.15 9.27
C LYS A 82 -5.97 4.77 9.94
N ASP A 83 -6.40 3.72 9.23
CA ASP A 83 -6.37 2.34 9.75
C ASP A 83 -4.97 1.90 10.17
N LYS A 84 -3.94 2.25 9.38
CA LYS A 84 -2.54 1.91 9.69
C LYS A 84 -2.02 2.69 10.89
N LEU A 85 -2.34 3.99 10.99
CA LEU A 85 -1.94 4.81 12.13
C LEU A 85 -2.64 4.36 13.42
N GLU A 86 -3.96 4.13 13.40
CA GLU A 86 -4.71 3.69 14.58
C GLU A 86 -4.25 2.32 15.13
N LYS A 87 -3.87 1.41 14.23
CA LYS A 87 -3.38 0.07 14.59
C LYS A 87 -1.90 0.04 14.96
N SER A 88 -1.14 1.11 14.69
CA SER A 88 0.28 1.17 15.02
C SER A 88 0.50 1.35 16.51
N LEU A 89 1.39 0.52 17.07
CA LEU A 89 1.81 0.61 18.47
C LEU A 89 2.49 1.97 18.76
N HIS A 90 3.25 2.50 17.80
CA HIS A 90 4.04 3.74 17.95
C HIS A 90 3.24 5.01 17.68
N ALA A 91 2.23 4.96 16.80
CA ALA A 91 1.45 6.16 16.48
C ALA A 91 0.70 6.69 17.72
N ARG A 92 0.26 5.78 18.60
CA ARG A 92 -0.44 6.11 19.85
C ARG A 92 0.43 6.85 20.88
N ALA A 93 1.75 6.84 20.69
CA ALA A 93 2.72 7.46 21.59
C ALA A 93 3.01 8.94 21.28
N LEU A 94 2.64 9.43 20.08
CA LEU A 94 2.91 10.80 19.60
C LEU A 94 4.27 11.36 20.06
N ILE A 95 5.34 10.62 19.76
CA ILE A 95 6.71 11.11 19.94
C ILE A 95 7.11 11.83 18.65
N GLU A 96 7.57 13.07 18.78
CA GLU A 96 8.19 13.79 17.67
C GLU A 96 9.59 13.25 17.46
N LEU A 97 9.91 12.88 16.22
CA LEU A 97 11.18 12.25 15.89
C LEU A 97 12.15 13.31 15.39
N GLY A 98 13.39 13.28 15.90
CA GLY A 98 14.46 14.11 15.36
C GLY A 98 14.77 13.73 13.92
N LEU A 99 15.03 14.72 13.08
CA LEU A 99 15.40 14.52 11.68
C LEU A 99 16.78 15.15 11.41
N GLN A 100 17.55 14.52 10.55
CA GLN A 100 18.84 15.01 10.09
C GLN A 100 18.83 15.12 8.57
N ASN A 101 19.27 16.26 8.02
CA ASN A 101 19.40 16.43 6.58
C ASN A 101 20.60 15.62 6.05
N ARG A 102 20.40 14.86 4.97
CA ARG A 102 21.38 13.94 4.38
C ARG A 102 21.41 14.01 2.84
N PRO A 103 21.58 15.19 2.25
CA PRO A 103 21.68 15.36 0.79
C PRO A 103 22.81 14.51 0.17
N ASP A 104 23.84 14.19 0.95
CA ASP A 104 24.97 13.32 0.58
C ASP A 104 24.58 11.88 0.24
N LEU A 105 23.37 11.45 0.64
CA LEU A 105 22.88 10.09 0.39
C LEU A 105 22.03 9.98 -0.87
N VAL A 106 21.87 11.03 -1.67
CA VAL A 106 21.14 10.98 -2.94
C VAL A 106 21.99 11.54 -4.07
N GLN A 107 21.71 11.11 -5.28
CA GLN A 107 22.28 11.74 -6.47
C GLN A 107 21.40 12.95 -6.82
N SER A 108 21.77 14.13 -6.33
CA SER A 108 20.97 15.34 -6.61
C SER A 108 21.23 15.83 -8.04
N PRO A 109 20.19 16.10 -8.85
CA PRO A 109 20.34 16.62 -10.21
C PRO A 109 21.11 17.95 -10.29
N PHE A 110 21.22 18.68 -9.17
CA PHE A 110 21.84 20.00 -9.10
C PHE A 110 23.21 20.01 -8.41
N GLN A 111 23.73 18.83 -8.04
CA GLN A 111 24.95 18.70 -7.24
C GLN A 111 26.20 19.21 -7.96
N GLU A 112 26.21 19.17 -9.30
CA GLU A 112 27.32 19.69 -10.13
C GLU A 112 27.46 21.22 -10.07
N PHE A 113 26.42 21.95 -9.64
CA PHE A 113 26.40 23.42 -9.58
C PHE A 113 26.53 23.98 -8.16
N ALA A 114 26.66 23.14 -7.13
CA ALA A 114 26.80 23.59 -5.75
C ALA A 114 28.24 24.07 -5.49
N GLU A 115 28.44 25.38 -5.31
CA GLU A 115 29.74 25.99 -4.96
C GLU A 115 30.33 25.44 -3.64
N PHE A 116 29.48 24.91 -2.76
CA PHE A 116 29.87 24.24 -1.53
C PHE A 116 29.04 22.97 -1.36
N PRO A 117 29.66 21.79 -1.12
CA PRO A 117 28.92 20.61 -0.72
C PRO A 117 28.13 20.92 0.55
N GLU A 118 26.81 20.73 0.55
CA GLU A 118 26.02 20.84 1.79
C GLU A 118 26.65 19.94 2.85
N ALA A 119 26.98 20.51 4.02
CA ALA A 119 27.66 19.78 5.07
C ALA A 119 26.80 18.55 5.47
N PRO A 120 27.35 17.33 5.38
CA PRO A 120 26.56 16.13 5.64
C PRO A 120 26.13 16.10 7.10
N GLY A 121 24.87 15.76 7.33
CA GLY A 121 24.40 15.38 8.66
C GLY A 121 24.05 16.54 9.60
N GLN A 122 23.65 17.70 9.08
CA GLN A 122 23.09 18.74 9.95
C GLN A 122 21.76 18.27 10.55
N ALA A 123 21.67 18.26 11.89
CA ALA A 123 20.41 18.04 12.57
C ALA A 123 19.44 19.18 12.22
N LEU A 124 18.21 18.82 11.85
CA LEU A 124 17.15 19.80 11.62
C LEU A 124 16.63 20.30 12.97
N SER A 125 16.09 21.52 12.99
CA SER A 125 15.51 22.11 14.20
C SER A 125 14.45 21.19 14.82
N GLU A 126 14.39 21.17 16.14
CA GLU A 126 13.39 20.41 16.88
C GLU A 126 11.97 20.79 16.42
N GLY A 127 11.08 19.80 16.29
CA GLY A 127 9.73 19.98 15.74
C GLY A 127 9.63 20.06 14.21
N THR A 128 10.75 20.00 13.47
CA THR A 128 10.70 19.92 11.99
C THR A 128 10.10 18.58 11.56
N SER A 129 8.95 18.60 10.91
CA SER A 129 8.34 17.39 10.33
C SER A 129 8.93 17.05 8.97
N ALA A 130 8.78 15.80 8.53
CA ALA A 130 9.13 15.41 7.16
C ALA A 130 8.32 16.19 6.12
N THR A 131 7.07 16.55 6.46
CA THR A 131 6.22 17.41 5.63
C THR A 131 6.84 18.78 5.44
N ASN A 132 7.40 19.40 6.48
CA ASN A 132 8.08 20.70 6.37
C ASN A 132 9.29 20.63 5.43
N VAL A 133 10.05 19.53 5.49
CA VAL A 133 11.18 19.31 4.56
C VAL A 133 10.66 19.10 3.14
N PHE A 134 9.59 18.31 2.99
CA PHE A 134 8.95 18.07 1.71
C PHE A 134 8.47 19.36 1.05
N ASP A 135 7.89 20.28 1.82
CA ASP A 135 7.33 21.55 1.33
C ASP A 135 8.36 22.63 1.04
N LYS A 136 9.54 22.55 1.66
CA LYS A 136 10.65 23.45 1.33
C LYS A 136 11.17 23.23 -0.08
N MET A 137 10.93 22.04 -0.65
CA MET A 137 11.20 21.79 -2.06
C MET A 137 10.09 22.40 -2.91
N GLU A 138 10.46 23.15 -3.95
CA GLU A 138 9.54 23.63 -4.98
C GLU A 138 9.03 22.46 -5.85
N ALA A 139 8.41 22.73 -7.01
CA ALA A 139 7.83 21.71 -7.89
C ALA A 139 8.79 20.53 -8.21
N GLY A 140 8.23 19.31 -8.32
CA GLY A 140 9.01 18.09 -8.55
C GLY A 140 9.72 17.59 -7.28
N ARG A 141 8.98 17.53 -6.17
CA ARG A 141 9.48 17.17 -4.84
C ARG A 141 9.79 15.68 -4.75
N THR A 142 11.05 15.34 -4.50
CA THR A 142 11.48 13.95 -4.33
C THR A 142 12.34 13.79 -3.07
N LEU A 143 11.88 12.93 -2.15
CA LEU A 143 12.42 12.79 -0.79
C LEU A 143 12.76 11.34 -0.46
N LEU A 144 13.96 11.12 0.06
CA LEU A 144 14.33 9.86 0.70
C LEU A 144 14.22 9.98 2.23
N ILE A 145 13.53 9.05 2.88
CA ILE A 145 13.45 8.93 4.34
C ILE A 145 14.21 7.69 4.78
N LEU A 146 15.32 7.92 5.47
CA LEU A 146 16.19 6.88 6.02
C LEU A 146 16.05 6.77 7.53
N GLY A 147 16.52 5.65 8.07
CA GLY A 147 16.59 5.43 9.51
C GLY A 147 16.79 3.97 9.85
N GLU A 148 17.20 3.71 11.09
CA GLU A 148 17.42 2.36 11.62
C GLU A 148 16.13 1.51 11.65
N PRO A 149 16.20 0.18 11.78
CA PRO A 149 15.03 -0.65 12.04
C PRO A 149 14.24 -0.15 13.26
N GLY A 150 12.92 -0.01 13.12
CA GLY A 150 12.07 0.47 14.21
C GLY A 150 12.16 1.96 14.53
N SER A 151 12.92 2.76 13.75
CA SER A 151 13.01 4.23 13.91
C SER A 151 11.72 4.99 13.64
N GLY A 152 10.73 4.37 12.96
CA GLY A 152 9.46 5.03 12.65
C GLY A 152 9.34 5.60 11.23
N LYS A 153 10.14 5.12 10.26
CA LYS A 153 10.04 5.49 8.83
C LYS A 153 8.61 5.43 8.29
N THR A 154 7.95 4.27 8.38
CA THR A 154 6.56 4.09 7.95
C THR A 154 5.61 5.07 8.65
N ILE A 155 5.82 5.36 9.95
CA ILE A 155 4.97 6.31 10.68
C ILE A 155 5.19 7.74 10.20
N THR A 156 6.44 8.11 9.93
CA THR A 156 6.80 9.41 9.36
C THR A 156 6.18 9.58 7.98
N LEU A 157 6.26 8.55 7.12
CA LEU A 157 5.64 8.53 5.80
C LEU A 157 4.11 8.66 5.90
N LEU A 158 3.47 7.95 6.82
CA LEU A 158 2.00 8.00 7.00
C LEU A 158 1.52 9.32 7.59
N LYS A 159 2.28 9.96 8.49
CA LYS A 159 1.98 11.32 8.97
C LYS A 159 2.10 12.35 7.85
N LEU A 160 3.17 12.25 7.04
CA LEU A 160 3.31 13.07 5.83
C LEU A 160 2.12 12.82 4.88
N ALA A 161 1.69 11.58 4.71
CA ALA A 161 0.49 11.25 3.91
C ALA A 161 -0.77 11.93 4.47
N GLU A 162 -0.97 11.94 5.79
CA GLU A 162 -2.10 12.60 6.45
C GLU A 162 -2.13 14.10 6.13
N ASP A 163 -0.99 14.78 6.22
CA ASP A 163 -0.87 16.20 5.86
C ASP A 163 -1.17 16.46 4.37
N LEU A 164 -0.66 15.60 3.47
CA LEU A 164 -0.94 15.69 2.03
C LEU A 164 -2.40 15.43 1.70
N ILE A 165 -3.06 14.49 2.41
CA ILE A 165 -4.48 14.20 2.25
C ILE A 165 -5.30 15.43 2.64
N VAL A 166 -5.00 16.06 3.78
CA VAL A 166 -5.70 17.29 4.21
C VAL A 166 -5.60 18.40 3.17
N ARG A 167 -4.48 18.53 2.47
CA ARG A 167 -4.30 19.50 1.39
C ARG A 167 -5.14 19.15 0.16
N THR A 168 -5.06 17.89 -0.26
CA THR A 168 -5.81 17.38 -1.41
C THR A 168 -7.33 17.42 -1.16
N GLU A 169 -7.78 17.31 0.09
CA GLU A 169 -9.19 17.48 0.47
C GLU A 169 -9.67 18.94 0.29
N LYS A 170 -8.77 19.93 0.46
CA LYS A 170 -9.08 21.34 0.24
C LYS A 170 -9.07 21.71 -1.25
N ASP A 171 -8.17 21.11 -2.02
CA ASP A 171 -8.04 21.32 -3.45
C ASP A 171 -7.77 19.99 -4.16
N LEU A 172 -8.82 19.42 -4.75
CA LEU A 172 -8.73 18.15 -5.48
C LEU A 172 -7.98 18.27 -6.81
N SER A 173 -7.64 19.48 -7.28
CA SER A 173 -6.78 19.66 -8.46
C SER A 173 -5.33 19.29 -8.17
N GLN A 174 -4.91 19.33 -6.90
CA GLN A 174 -3.60 18.88 -6.45
C GLN A 174 -3.40 17.36 -6.65
N PRO A 175 -2.17 16.89 -6.91
CA PRO A 175 -1.84 15.48 -7.01
C PRO A 175 -2.32 14.66 -5.80
N VAL A 176 -2.91 13.48 -6.03
CA VAL A 176 -3.46 12.65 -4.96
C VAL A 176 -2.35 11.81 -4.32
N PRO A 177 -2.11 11.88 -3.00
CA PRO A 177 -1.12 11.04 -2.34
C PRO A 177 -1.59 9.59 -2.29
N VAL A 178 -0.72 8.65 -2.65
CA VAL A 178 -1.03 7.21 -2.62
C VAL A 178 0.13 6.42 -2.02
N VAL A 179 -0.18 5.55 -1.05
CA VAL A 179 0.82 4.74 -0.33
C VAL A 179 1.00 3.37 -0.98
N PHE A 180 2.22 3.03 -1.38
CA PHE A 180 2.57 1.73 -1.95
C PHE A 180 3.60 1.01 -1.07
N ASN A 181 3.62 -0.33 -1.14
CA ASN A 181 4.65 -1.14 -0.50
C ASN A 181 5.53 -1.78 -1.59
N LEU A 182 6.81 -1.39 -1.62
CA LEU A 182 7.79 -1.82 -2.62
C LEU A 182 8.11 -3.32 -2.55
N SER A 183 7.91 -3.98 -1.41
CA SER A 183 8.14 -5.42 -1.27
C SER A 183 7.30 -6.25 -2.24
N SER A 184 6.20 -5.70 -2.76
CA SER A 184 5.34 -6.36 -3.76
C SER A 184 5.95 -6.36 -5.16
N TRP A 185 6.78 -5.36 -5.50
CA TRP A 185 7.45 -5.24 -6.80
C TRP A 185 8.42 -6.41 -7.04
N ALA A 186 9.11 -6.85 -5.99
CA ALA A 186 10.08 -7.96 -6.04
C ALA A 186 9.49 -9.31 -6.50
N LYS A 187 8.16 -9.46 -6.51
CA LYS A 187 7.50 -10.72 -6.92
C LYS A 187 7.53 -10.90 -8.44
N GLU A 188 7.39 -9.80 -9.16
CA GLU A 188 7.38 -9.76 -10.62
C GLU A 188 8.09 -8.47 -11.05
N PRO A 189 9.44 -8.47 -11.08
CA PRO A 189 10.23 -7.32 -11.51
C PRO A 189 9.78 -6.85 -12.91
N GLN A 190 9.39 -5.59 -13.00
CA GLN A 190 8.79 -4.99 -14.20
C GLN A 190 8.93 -3.46 -14.16
N PRO A 191 8.68 -2.74 -15.27
CA PRO A 191 8.66 -1.28 -15.26
C PRO A 191 7.73 -0.72 -14.19
N LEU A 192 8.15 0.35 -13.51
CA LEU A 192 7.43 0.87 -12.36
C LEU A 192 6.00 1.30 -12.72
N GLU A 193 5.76 1.86 -13.91
CA GLU A 193 4.40 2.25 -14.34
C GLU A 193 3.44 1.06 -14.34
N LYS A 194 3.89 -0.07 -14.89
CA LYS A 194 3.09 -1.29 -14.96
C LYS A 194 2.76 -1.81 -13.57
N TRP A 195 3.73 -1.78 -12.66
CA TRP A 195 3.53 -2.16 -11.27
C TRP A 195 2.56 -1.21 -10.53
N LEU A 196 2.69 0.11 -10.71
CA LEU A 196 1.80 1.11 -10.12
C LEU A 196 0.35 0.89 -10.56
N ILE A 197 0.12 0.62 -11.85
CA ILE A 197 -1.21 0.33 -12.40
C ILE A 197 -1.85 -0.90 -11.71
N GLN A 198 -1.05 -1.96 -11.53
CA GLN A 198 -1.52 -3.18 -10.85
C GLN A 198 -1.82 -2.93 -9.37
N GLU A 199 -0.96 -2.21 -8.64
CA GLU A 199 -1.15 -1.93 -7.22
C GLU A 199 -2.32 -0.97 -6.96
N LEU A 200 -2.58 -0.01 -7.85
CA LEU A 200 -3.77 0.84 -7.81
C LEU A 200 -5.06 0.03 -7.96
N GLY A 201 -5.10 -0.94 -8.88
CA GLY A 201 -6.25 -1.83 -9.03
C GLY A 201 -6.47 -2.73 -7.82
N LYS A 202 -5.38 -3.36 -7.36
CA LYS A 202 -5.43 -4.34 -6.28
C LYS A 202 -5.76 -3.73 -4.91
N ASN A 203 -5.15 -2.60 -4.56
CA ASN A 203 -5.26 -2.03 -3.22
C ASN A 203 -6.27 -0.88 -3.11
N TYR A 204 -6.56 -0.20 -4.23
CA TYR A 204 -7.39 1.01 -4.26
C TYR A 204 -8.62 0.89 -5.17
N LYS A 205 -8.84 -0.28 -5.79
CA LYS A 205 -10.01 -0.58 -6.64
C LYS A 205 -10.14 0.38 -7.84
N VAL A 206 -9.01 0.88 -8.34
CA VAL A 206 -8.96 1.78 -9.50
C VAL A 206 -8.91 0.93 -10.78
N SER A 207 -9.67 1.29 -11.80
CA SER A 207 -9.64 0.54 -13.07
C SER A 207 -8.30 0.71 -13.79
N PRO A 208 -7.81 -0.29 -14.55
CA PRO A 208 -6.52 -0.18 -15.24
C PRO A 208 -6.41 1.03 -16.18
N ALA A 209 -7.51 1.39 -16.86
CA ALA A 209 -7.55 2.55 -17.75
C ALA A 209 -7.35 3.87 -16.98
N LEU A 210 -8.03 4.02 -15.84
CA LEU A 210 -7.91 5.21 -15.00
C LEU A 210 -6.55 5.27 -14.30
N SER A 211 -6.04 4.13 -13.82
CA SER A 211 -4.69 4.04 -13.25
C SER A 211 -3.63 4.49 -14.26
N LYS A 212 -3.72 4.01 -15.51
CA LYS A 212 -2.81 4.41 -16.58
C LYS A 212 -2.89 5.92 -16.83
N GLN A 213 -4.10 6.46 -16.95
CA GLN A 213 -4.33 7.90 -17.12
C GLN A 213 -3.67 8.72 -15.98
N TRP A 214 -3.82 8.30 -14.72
CA TRP A 214 -3.25 9.02 -13.58
C TRP A 214 -1.73 8.96 -13.49
N VAL A 215 -1.13 7.83 -13.89
CA VAL A 215 0.33 7.70 -13.95
C VAL A 215 0.88 8.56 -15.09
N GLU A 216 0.29 8.50 -16.28
CA GLU A 216 0.74 9.29 -17.45
C GLU A 216 0.53 10.80 -17.27
N ALA A 217 -0.53 11.20 -16.56
CA ALA A 217 -0.81 12.60 -16.26
C ALA A 217 -0.13 13.10 -14.97
N GLU A 218 0.80 12.32 -14.40
CA GLU A 218 1.58 12.66 -13.19
C GLU A 218 0.72 13.20 -12.04
N SER A 219 -0.49 12.64 -11.92
CA SER A 219 -1.56 13.17 -11.07
C SER A 219 -1.51 12.66 -9.62
N LEU A 220 -0.43 11.97 -9.25
CA LEU A 220 -0.28 11.27 -7.98
C LEU A 220 1.00 11.71 -7.26
N ILE A 221 0.97 11.70 -5.93
CA ILE A 221 2.18 11.74 -5.09
C ILE A 221 2.45 10.31 -4.65
N LEU A 222 3.62 9.75 -4.98
CA LEU A 222 3.96 8.37 -4.70
C LEU A 222 4.65 8.24 -3.33
N LEU A 223 3.98 7.64 -2.36
CA LEU A 223 4.55 7.33 -1.04
C LEU A 223 4.96 5.85 -1.00
N LEU A 224 6.23 5.59 -1.28
CA LEU A 224 6.79 4.27 -1.49
C LEU A 224 7.48 3.77 -0.20
N ASP A 225 6.84 2.84 0.50
CA ASP A 225 7.36 2.28 1.75
C ASP A 225 8.14 0.98 1.51
N GLY A 226 9.23 0.80 2.26
CA GLY A 226 9.93 -0.49 2.39
C GLY A 226 10.82 -0.90 1.23
N LEU A 227 11.68 -0.02 0.71
CA LEU A 227 12.72 -0.43 -0.26
C LEU A 227 13.66 -1.51 0.33
N ASP A 228 13.93 -1.46 1.64
CA ASP A 228 14.69 -2.49 2.36
C ASP A 228 13.97 -3.85 2.40
N GLU A 229 12.64 -3.86 2.25
CA GLU A 229 11.80 -5.05 2.23
C GLU A 229 11.75 -5.72 0.85
N VAL A 230 12.29 -5.09 -0.19
CA VAL A 230 12.57 -5.73 -1.48
C VAL A 230 13.68 -6.76 -1.27
N LYS A 231 13.48 -7.96 -1.84
CA LYS A 231 14.48 -9.04 -1.83
C LYS A 231 15.84 -8.52 -2.25
N ALA A 232 16.88 -8.91 -1.51
CA ALA A 232 18.22 -8.37 -1.70
C ALA A 232 18.71 -8.48 -3.16
N GLU A 233 18.41 -9.60 -3.82
CA GLU A 233 18.81 -9.87 -5.22
C GLU A 233 18.10 -8.96 -6.23
N GLN A 234 16.95 -8.38 -5.87
CA GLN A 234 16.14 -7.53 -6.74
C GLN A 234 16.17 -6.06 -6.32
N ARG A 235 16.88 -5.72 -5.23
CA ARG A 235 16.84 -4.38 -4.66
C ARG A 235 17.52 -3.35 -5.55
N ASN A 236 18.66 -3.68 -6.14
CA ASN A 236 19.33 -2.82 -7.12
C ASN A 236 18.48 -2.63 -8.38
N ALA A 237 17.85 -3.69 -8.90
CA ALA A 237 16.92 -3.58 -10.02
C ALA A 237 15.70 -2.70 -9.69
N CYS A 238 15.20 -2.75 -8.46
CA CYS A 238 14.12 -1.88 -7.99
C CYS A 238 14.57 -0.41 -7.94
N ALA A 239 15.76 -0.13 -7.40
CA ALA A 239 16.32 1.22 -7.39
C ALA A 239 16.52 1.78 -8.81
N GLN A 240 17.00 0.97 -9.74
CA GLN A 240 17.12 1.33 -11.16
C GLN A 240 15.76 1.62 -11.79
N ALA A 241 14.75 0.79 -11.53
CA ALA A 241 13.39 1.03 -12.04
C ALA A 241 12.77 2.33 -11.47
N LEU A 242 13.08 2.68 -10.21
CA LEU A 242 12.69 3.94 -9.60
C LEU A 242 13.38 5.13 -10.27
N ASN A 243 14.70 5.06 -10.48
CA ASN A 243 15.44 6.11 -11.18
C ASN A 243 14.93 6.30 -12.61
N GLN A 244 14.71 5.20 -13.35
CA GLN A 244 14.17 5.27 -14.70
C GLN A 244 12.78 5.91 -14.74
N PHE A 245 11.90 5.55 -13.79
CA PHE A 245 10.58 6.16 -13.68
C PHE A 245 10.66 7.67 -13.39
N MET A 246 11.52 8.09 -12.45
CA MET A 246 11.67 9.52 -12.13
C MET A 246 12.30 10.32 -13.29
N GLN A 247 13.10 9.67 -14.15
CA GLN A 247 13.62 10.28 -15.37
C GLN A 247 12.54 10.48 -16.43
N THR A 248 11.60 9.54 -16.57
CA THR A 248 10.50 9.63 -17.54
C THR A 248 9.32 10.47 -17.04
N HIS A 249 9.13 10.53 -15.72
CA HIS A 249 8.05 11.25 -15.03
C HIS A 249 8.63 12.33 -14.11
N GLY A 250 9.22 13.37 -14.71
CA GLY A 250 9.99 14.39 -14.00
C GLY A 250 9.19 15.35 -13.12
N THR A 251 7.85 15.38 -13.21
CA THR A 251 7.01 16.22 -12.33
C THR A 251 6.37 15.42 -11.21
N THR A 252 6.34 14.09 -11.32
CA THR A 252 5.80 13.20 -10.30
C THR A 252 6.56 13.34 -8.99
N GLU A 253 5.81 13.61 -7.92
CA GLU A 253 6.38 13.75 -6.59
C GLU A 253 6.50 12.40 -5.91
N VAL A 254 7.65 12.14 -5.27
CA VAL A 254 8.00 10.82 -4.76
C VAL A 254 8.61 10.90 -3.37
N ILE A 255 8.11 10.09 -2.44
CA ILE A 255 8.72 9.88 -1.13
C ILE A 255 9.05 8.39 -0.98
N ILE A 256 10.31 8.06 -0.70
CA ILE A 256 10.78 6.67 -0.56
C ILE A 256 11.30 6.44 0.86
N CYS A 257 10.93 5.32 1.48
CA CYS A 257 11.50 4.88 2.76
C CYS A 257 12.46 3.71 2.58
N CYS A 258 13.62 3.77 3.24
CA CYS A 258 14.56 2.65 3.30
C CYS A 258 15.36 2.63 4.61
N ARG A 259 15.83 1.45 5.04
CA ARG A 259 16.84 1.37 6.10
C ARG A 259 18.18 1.91 5.59
N ILE A 260 18.88 2.65 6.46
CA ILE A 260 20.14 3.30 6.07
C ILE A 260 21.20 2.31 5.58
N LYS A 261 21.37 1.16 6.27
CA LYS A 261 22.34 0.12 5.89
C LYS A 261 21.99 -0.54 4.56
N ASP A 262 20.73 -0.90 4.36
CA ASP A 262 20.26 -1.52 3.12
C ASP A 262 20.36 -0.57 1.93
N TYR A 263 20.12 0.73 2.16
CA TYR A 263 20.26 1.76 1.15
C TYR A 263 21.74 2.00 0.77
N GLN A 264 22.63 2.07 1.77
CA GLN A 264 24.06 2.26 1.53
C GLN A 264 24.69 1.10 0.74
N ALA A 265 24.13 -0.10 0.87
CA ALA A 265 24.52 -1.30 0.14
C ALA A 265 24.03 -1.35 -1.32
N LEU A 266 23.24 -0.37 -1.78
CA LEU A 266 22.87 -0.28 -3.18
C LEU A 266 24.07 0.10 -4.05
N ASP A 267 24.11 -0.47 -5.25
CA ASP A 267 25.16 -0.19 -6.25
C ASP A 267 25.02 1.25 -6.79
N GLU A 268 23.78 1.72 -6.94
CA GLU A 268 23.44 3.04 -7.44
C GLU A 268 22.57 3.78 -6.41
N ARG A 269 22.81 5.08 -6.26
CA ARG A 269 21.99 5.95 -5.40
C ARG A 269 20.73 6.38 -6.17
N LEU A 270 19.68 6.66 -5.41
CA LEU A 270 18.45 7.18 -6.00
C LEU A 270 18.65 8.64 -6.41
N SER A 271 18.17 9.00 -7.59
CA SER A 271 18.20 10.36 -8.14
C SER A 271 17.07 11.19 -7.57
N LEU A 272 17.26 11.72 -6.36
CA LEU A 272 16.27 12.46 -5.58
C LEU A 272 16.82 13.83 -5.21
N ARG A 273 15.92 14.80 -4.94
CA ARG A 273 16.34 16.16 -4.56
C ARG A 273 17.05 16.19 -3.20
N THR A 274 16.55 15.43 -2.22
CA THR A 274 17.16 15.38 -0.90
C THR A 274 16.84 14.09 -0.15
N ALA A 275 17.55 13.85 0.95
CA ALA A 275 17.25 12.81 1.92
C ALA A 275 17.25 13.35 3.35
N ILE A 276 16.44 12.72 4.19
CA ILE A 276 16.46 12.90 5.64
C ILE A 276 16.72 11.56 6.32
N CYS A 277 17.39 11.59 7.46
CA CYS A 277 17.57 10.44 8.33
C CYS A 277 16.88 10.67 9.67
N ILE A 278 16.00 9.75 10.05
CA ILE A 278 15.35 9.75 11.36
C ILE A 278 16.39 9.41 12.42
N GLN A 279 16.53 10.28 13.41
CA GLN A 279 17.44 10.12 14.52
C GLN A 279 16.85 9.20 15.61
N PRO A 280 17.70 8.51 16.37
CA PRO A 280 17.29 7.85 17.61
C PRO A 280 16.61 8.84 18.57
N LEU A 281 15.71 8.34 19.42
CA LEU A 281 15.09 9.16 20.46
C LEU A 281 16.13 9.68 21.44
N THR A 282 16.02 10.95 21.78
CA THR A 282 16.83 11.53 22.86
C THR A 282 16.35 11.05 24.21
N GLN A 283 17.22 11.08 25.22
CA GLN A 283 16.82 10.74 26.60
C GLN A 283 15.65 11.61 27.09
N ALA A 284 15.62 12.90 26.71
CA ALA A 284 14.52 13.81 27.04
C ALA A 284 13.19 13.37 26.42
N GLN A 285 13.20 12.90 25.17
CA GLN A 285 12.00 12.38 24.50
C GLN A 285 11.50 11.08 25.13
N VAL A 286 12.41 10.16 25.47
CA VAL A 286 12.08 8.91 26.19
C VAL A 286 11.45 9.23 27.54
N GLU A 287 12.07 10.14 28.29
CA GLU A 287 11.61 10.56 29.60
C GLU A 287 10.22 11.21 29.55
N GLN A 288 10.02 12.14 28.61
CA GLN A 288 8.72 12.78 28.40
C GLN A 288 7.63 11.76 28.04
N TYR A 289 7.96 10.79 27.18
CA TYR A 289 7.04 9.73 26.81
C TYR A 289 6.61 8.87 28.01
N LEU A 290 7.57 8.44 28.83
CA LEU A 290 7.28 7.64 30.03
C LEU A 290 6.53 8.45 31.10
N ALA A 291 6.89 9.74 31.27
CA ALA A 291 6.21 10.63 32.20
C ALA A 291 4.73 10.83 31.84
N ARG A 292 4.40 10.95 30.54
CA ARG A 292 3.00 11.05 30.07
C ARG A 292 2.17 9.80 30.41
N ALA A 293 2.79 8.62 30.49
CA ALA A 293 2.11 7.39 30.87
C ALA A 293 1.87 7.25 32.39
N GLY A 294 2.55 8.07 33.21
CA GLY A 294 2.35 8.17 34.65
C GLY A 294 2.72 6.90 35.42
N ALA A 295 1.94 6.60 36.47
CA ALA A 295 2.26 5.54 37.44
C ALA A 295 2.47 4.15 36.81
N GLN A 296 1.81 3.87 35.68
CA GLN A 296 1.86 2.56 35.01
C GLN A 296 3.26 2.19 34.48
N LEU A 297 4.09 3.18 34.16
CA LEU A 297 5.46 2.99 33.64
C LEU A 297 6.54 3.53 34.59
N SER A 298 6.18 3.86 35.83
CA SER A 298 7.10 4.40 36.83
C SER A 298 8.30 3.46 37.09
N ALA A 299 8.06 2.15 37.19
CA ALA A 299 9.12 1.16 37.35
C ALA A 299 10.06 1.11 36.15
N LEU A 300 9.52 1.12 34.93
CA LEU A 300 10.30 1.13 33.69
C LEU A 300 11.18 2.39 33.60
N ARG A 301 10.61 3.56 33.94
CA ARG A 301 11.35 4.82 34.01
C ARG A 301 12.52 4.74 34.99
N SER A 302 12.29 4.24 36.20
CA SER A 302 13.36 4.06 37.19
C SER A 302 14.46 3.10 36.74
N VAL A 303 14.11 2.02 36.03
CA VAL A 303 15.10 1.06 35.50
C VAL A 303 15.95 1.69 34.39
N LEU A 304 15.35 2.45 33.48
CA LEU A 304 16.07 3.10 32.37
C LEU A 304 17.07 4.18 32.83
N HIS A 305 16.94 4.69 34.06
CA HIS A 305 17.94 5.56 34.68
C HIS A 305 19.14 4.80 35.26
N GLN A 306 19.01 3.50 35.53
CA GLN A 306 20.04 2.70 36.20
C GLN A 306 20.75 1.72 35.26
N ASP A 307 20.13 1.37 34.13
CA ASP A 307 20.64 0.39 33.17
C ASP A 307 20.86 1.06 31.80
N GLU A 308 22.12 1.25 31.44
CA GLU A 308 22.55 1.89 30.19
C GLU A 308 22.18 1.04 28.96
N GLU A 309 22.16 -0.29 29.07
CA GLU A 309 21.82 -1.17 27.96
C GLU A 309 20.32 -1.04 27.62
N LEU A 310 19.46 -1.06 28.63
CA LEU A 310 18.02 -0.81 28.46
C LEU A 310 17.75 0.62 27.97
N GLN A 311 18.50 1.60 28.45
CA GLN A 311 18.42 2.98 27.96
C GLN A 311 18.74 3.06 26.47
N ASN A 312 19.81 2.40 26.02
CA ASN A 312 20.20 2.34 24.62
C ASN A 312 19.13 1.67 23.75
N LEU A 313 18.49 0.60 24.24
CA LEU A 313 17.37 -0.04 23.53
C LEU A 313 16.14 0.88 23.42
N ALA A 314 15.87 1.68 24.45
CA ALA A 314 14.75 2.62 24.49
C ALA A 314 14.89 3.81 23.50
N THR A 315 16.06 4.01 22.91
CA THR A 315 16.25 5.02 21.85
C THR A 315 15.50 4.68 20.56
N SER A 316 15.11 3.42 20.36
CA SER A 316 14.24 3.01 19.24
C SER A 316 12.76 3.21 19.62
N PRO A 317 11.98 4.00 18.87
CA PRO A 317 10.55 4.15 19.10
C PRO A 317 9.79 2.82 19.13
N LEU A 318 10.24 1.85 18.32
CA LEU A 318 9.69 0.50 18.32
C LEU A 318 9.87 -0.18 19.66
N LEU A 319 11.10 -0.26 20.13
CA LEU A 319 11.46 -0.94 21.36
C LEU A 319 10.88 -0.23 22.58
N LEU A 320 10.88 1.09 22.63
CA LEU A 320 10.28 1.86 23.73
C LEU A 320 8.79 1.56 23.91
N SER A 321 8.05 1.48 22.80
CA SER A 321 6.63 1.12 22.84
C SER A 321 6.42 -0.35 23.26
N ILE A 322 7.27 -1.27 22.79
CA ILE A 322 7.23 -2.67 23.22
C ILE A 322 7.51 -2.77 24.73
N MET A 323 8.55 -2.11 25.23
CA MET A 323 8.87 -2.03 26.67
C MET A 323 7.70 -1.49 27.47
N SER A 324 7.07 -0.42 26.99
CA SER A 324 5.92 0.20 27.66
C SER A 324 4.71 -0.72 27.74
N LEU A 325 4.50 -1.56 26.72
CA LEU A 325 3.43 -2.55 26.74
C LEU A 325 3.79 -3.76 27.61
N ALA A 326 5.02 -4.26 27.48
CA ALA A 326 5.50 -5.46 28.18
C ALA A 326 5.57 -5.26 29.70
N TYR A 327 6.07 -4.10 30.12
CA TYR A 327 6.29 -3.75 31.53
C TYR A 327 5.22 -2.84 32.13
N GLN A 328 4.07 -2.72 31.45
CA GLN A 328 2.94 -1.96 31.97
C GLN A 328 2.49 -2.54 33.32
N ASN A 329 2.54 -1.72 34.37
CA ASN A 329 2.21 -2.11 35.76
C ASN A 329 3.15 -3.17 36.36
N SER A 330 4.35 -3.39 35.79
CA SER A 330 5.37 -4.24 36.40
C SER A 330 6.10 -3.56 37.55
N THR A 331 6.68 -4.33 38.47
CA THR A 331 7.54 -3.76 39.52
C THR A 331 9.00 -3.67 39.06
N PHE A 332 9.78 -2.83 39.73
CA PHE A 332 11.23 -2.69 39.46
C PHE A 332 11.97 -4.03 39.50
N LYS A 333 11.61 -4.89 40.46
CA LYS A 333 12.21 -6.22 40.63
C LYS A 333 11.83 -7.17 39.50
N ASP A 334 10.64 -7.06 38.91
CA ASP A 334 10.22 -7.94 37.81
C ASP A 334 11.00 -7.65 36.52
N ILE A 335 11.39 -6.39 36.31
CA ILE A 335 12.16 -5.98 35.13
C ILE A 335 13.62 -6.46 35.22
N LEU A 336 14.21 -6.36 36.42
CA LEU A 336 15.62 -6.69 36.65
C LEU A 336 15.92 -8.15 37.02
N GLN A 337 14.91 -9.02 37.21
CA GLN A 337 15.17 -10.42 37.52
C GLN A 337 15.91 -11.15 36.37
N GLY A 338 17.01 -11.85 36.70
CA GLY A 338 17.76 -12.72 35.78
C GLY A 338 18.82 -12.02 34.93
N VAL A 339 19.63 -11.13 35.54
CA VAL A 339 20.64 -10.22 34.93
C VAL A 339 21.79 -10.97 34.21
N ASN A 340 21.49 -11.64 33.11
CA ASN A 340 22.45 -11.76 32.03
C ASN A 340 22.15 -10.65 31.00
N PRO A 341 23.03 -9.65 30.86
CA PRO A 341 22.90 -8.58 29.87
C PRO A 341 22.60 -9.10 28.45
N ALA A 342 23.22 -10.22 28.07
CA ALA A 342 23.07 -10.83 26.75
C ALA A 342 21.63 -11.27 26.39
N ASP A 343 20.72 -11.43 27.37
CA ASP A 343 19.38 -11.97 27.17
C ASP A 343 18.25 -10.92 27.25
N TYR A 344 18.56 -9.64 27.46
CA TYR A 344 17.53 -8.60 27.67
C TYR A 344 16.51 -8.50 26.53
N ARG A 345 16.97 -8.49 25.27
CA ARG A 345 16.07 -8.43 24.10
C ARG A 345 15.11 -9.62 24.06
N LYS A 346 15.62 -10.83 24.30
CA LYS A 346 14.80 -12.04 24.29
C LYS A 346 13.71 -11.96 25.36
N ARG A 347 14.09 -11.60 26.59
CA ARG A 347 13.16 -11.44 27.72
C ARG A 347 12.09 -10.38 27.45
N LEU A 348 12.49 -9.24 26.88
CA LEU A 348 11.55 -8.19 26.48
C LEU A 348 10.49 -8.72 25.52
N PHE A 349 10.91 -9.47 24.49
CA PHE A 349 9.98 -10.06 23.54
C PHE A 349 9.12 -11.17 24.15
N ASP A 350 9.68 -12.03 25.01
CA ASP A 350 8.93 -13.08 25.71
C ASP A 350 7.83 -12.45 26.58
N GLN A 351 8.18 -11.45 27.39
CA GLN A 351 7.24 -10.70 28.23
C GLN A 351 6.19 -9.96 27.40
N TYR A 352 6.59 -9.37 26.26
CA TYR A 352 5.66 -8.72 25.35
C TYR A 352 4.66 -9.73 24.75
N ILE A 353 5.13 -10.90 24.32
CA ILE A 353 4.28 -11.96 23.77
C ILE A 353 3.28 -12.44 24.83
N ASP A 354 3.75 -12.71 26.06
CA ASP A 354 2.92 -13.05 27.21
C ASP A 354 1.81 -12.02 27.41
N ARG A 355 2.19 -10.73 27.42
CA ARG A 355 1.25 -9.62 27.58
C ARG A 355 0.23 -9.57 26.44
N MET A 356 0.63 -9.83 25.19
CA MET A 356 -0.28 -9.81 24.05
C MET A 356 -1.31 -10.93 24.10
N PHE A 357 -0.93 -12.13 24.56
CA PHE A 357 -1.88 -13.22 24.81
C PHE A 357 -2.86 -12.87 25.94
N GLN A 358 -2.38 -12.25 27.02
CA GLN A 358 -3.24 -11.83 28.15
C GLN A 358 -4.17 -10.66 27.80
N ARG A 359 -3.83 -9.83 26.81
CA ARG A 359 -4.65 -8.68 26.40
C ARG A 359 -5.95 -9.09 25.72
N ARG A 360 -6.00 -10.26 25.05
CA ARG A 360 -7.15 -10.73 24.25
C ARG A 360 -7.96 -11.84 24.96
N ARG A 361 -8.29 -11.64 26.24
CA ARG A 361 -8.94 -12.62 27.13
C ARG A 361 -10.25 -13.26 26.65
N ASN A 362 -10.95 -12.71 25.66
CA ASN A 362 -12.32 -13.12 25.32
C ASN A 362 -12.50 -13.89 23.99
N THR A 363 -11.43 -14.25 23.27
CA THR A 363 -11.55 -14.98 21.99
C THR A 363 -10.41 -16.00 21.79
N HIS A 364 -10.16 -16.87 22.78
CA HIS A 364 -9.22 -17.97 22.59
C HIS A 364 -9.90 -19.14 21.87
N LEU A 365 -10.07 -19.00 20.55
CA LEU A 365 -10.51 -20.10 19.68
C LEU A 365 -9.50 -21.26 19.65
N TYR A 366 -8.23 -20.97 19.98
CA TYR A 366 -7.12 -21.93 19.94
C TYR A 366 -6.23 -21.81 21.19
N PRO A 367 -5.64 -22.92 21.67
CA PRO A 367 -4.63 -22.91 22.72
C PRO A 367 -3.42 -22.04 22.36
N ARG A 368 -2.79 -21.46 23.40
CA ARG A 368 -1.60 -20.60 23.25
C ARG A 368 -0.47 -21.30 22.49
N GLN A 369 -0.09 -22.49 22.93
CA GLN A 369 1.02 -23.25 22.34
C GLN A 369 0.81 -23.51 20.83
N GLN A 370 -0.43 -23.83 20.45
CA GLN A 370 -0.78 -24.05 19.04
C GLN A 370 -0.69 -22.74 18.24
N SER A 371 -1.18 -21.63 18.80
CA SER A 371 -1.09 -20.30 18.18
C SER A 371 0.36 -19.88 17.99
N GLU A 372 1.22 -20.09 18.99
CA GLU A 372 2.65 -19.81 18.90
C GLU A 372 3.33 -20.63 17.81
N GLN A 373 3.06 -21.94 17.72
CA GLN A 373 3.63 -22.79 16.67
C GLN A 373 3.27 -22.29 15.27
N TRP A 374 2.00 -21.90 15.04
CA TRP A 374 1.57 -21.35 13.76
C TRP A 374 2.20 -19.99 13.46
N LEU A 375 2.32 -19.12 14.47
CA LEU A 375 2.94 -17.81 14.29
C LEU A 375 4.45 -17.93 14.05
N ILE A 376 5.14 -18.88 14.69
CA ILE A 376 6.55 -19.19 14.43
C ILE A 376 6.72 -19.68 13.00
N TRP A 377 5.90 -20.64 12.57
CA TRP A 377 5.92 -21.13 11.19
C TRP A 377 5.65 -20.00 10.19
N LEU A 378 4.67 -19.14 10.47
CA LEU A 378 4.34 -18.01 9.61
C LEU A 378 5.48 -17.00 9.54
N ALA A 379 6.13 -16.69 10.68
CA ALA A 379 7.27 -15.79 10.73
C ALA A 379 8.45 -16.35 9.93
N GLN A 380 8.75 -17.64 10.04
CA GLN A 380 9.79 -18.32 9.25
C GLN A 380 9.47 -18.27 7.76
N TYR A 381 8.22 -18.58 7.37
CA TYR A 381 7.78 -18.50 5.99
C TYR A 381 7.89 -17.07 5.42
N LYS A 382 7.50 -16.06 6.20
CA LYS A 382 7.57 -14.65 5.80
C LYS A 382 9.00 -14.16 5.66
N HIS A 383 9.89 -14.58 6.56
CA HIS A 383 11.32 -14.29 6.48
C HIS A 383 11.94 -14.88 5.21
N LEU A 384 11.66 -16.17 4.92
CA LEU A 384 12.15 -16.85 3.72
C LEU A 384 11.58 -16.27 2.41
N SER A 385 10.34 -15.76 2.43
CA SER A 385 9.70 -15.16 1.26
C SER A 385 9.96 -13.65 1.10
N SER A 386 10.67 -13.02 2.06
CA SER A 386 10.92 -11.57 2.12
C SER A 386 9.63 -10.73 2.00
N GLN A 387 8.57 -11.17 2.67
CA GLN A 387 7.29 -10.44 2.68
C GLN A 387 6.95 -10.02 4.11
N THR A 388 6.53 -8.78 4.28
CA THR A 388 6.12 -8.22 5.58
C THR A 388 4.61 -8.21 5.77
N VAL A 389 3.83 -8.16 4.68
CA VAL A 389 2.36 -8.19 4.71
C VAL A 389 1.84 -9.61 4.48
N PHE A 390 0.96 -10.07 5.36
CA PHE A 390 0.23 -11.33 5.21
C PHE A 390 -1.21 -11.06 4.74
N LEU A 391 -1.57 -11.64 3.60
CA LEU A 391 -2.94 -11.74 3.11
C LEU A 391 -3.28 -13.23 3.00
N ILE A 392 -4.44 -13.65 3.50
CA ILE A 392 -4.84 -15.07 3.54
C ILE A 392 -4.94 -15.63 2.12
N GLU A 393 -5.35 -14.79 1.17
CA GLU A 393 -5.48 -15.09 -0.26
C GLU A 393 -4.12 -15.30 -0.95
N GLN A 394 -3.02 -14.86 -0.32
CA GLN A 394 -1.65 -15.06 -0.82
C GLN A 394 -0.99 -16.33 -0.26
N LEU A 395 -1.72 -17.13 0.53
CA LEU A 395 -1.24 -18.40 1.04
C LEU A 395 -1.27 -19.42 -0.11
N GLN A 396 -0.19 -19.49 -0.88
CA GLN A 396 -0.07 -20.43 -1.99
C GLN A 396 0.13 -21.86 -1.46
N PRO A 397 -0.37 -22.91 -2.15
CA PRO A 397 -0.16 -24.31 -1.76
C PRO A 397 1.34 -24.70 -1.63
N ASP A 398 2.22 -23.98 -2.32
CA ASP A 398 3.67 -24.18 -2.25
C ASP A 398 4.27 -23.81 -0.89
N SER A 399 3.55 -23.01 -0.09
CA SER A 399 3.88 -22.66 1.29
C SER A 399 3.75 -23.81 2.27
N LEU A 400 2.99 -24.87 1.94
CA LEU A 400 2.77 -26.02 2.80
C LEU A 400 4.07 -26.86 2.88
N SER A 401 4.79 -26.75 4.00
CA SER A 401 6.08 -27.43 4.21
C SER A 401 5.94 -28.95 4.40
N GLY A 402 4.72 -29.45 4.65
CA GLY A 402 4.47 -30.88 4.78
C GLY A 402 4.52 -31.59 3.42
N PHE A 403 5.46 -32.54 3.26
CA PHE A 403 5.52 -33.48 2.12
C PHE A 403 4.13 -34.08 1.83
N TRP A 404 3.40 -34.48 2.88
CA TRP A 404 2.03 -34.99 2.77
C TRP A 404 1.01 -33.93 2.33
N GLN A 405 1.11 -32.69 2.79
CA GLN A 405 0.18 -31.62 2.40
C GLN A 405 0.30 -31.26 0.90
N LYS A 406 1.53 -31.22 0.36
CA LYS A 406 1.77 -31.07 -1.09
C LYS A 406 1.31 -32.29 -1.90
N ILE A 407 1.50 -33.50 -1.35
CA ILE A 407 1.07 -34.77 -1.97
C ILE A 407 -0.44 -34.95 -1.94
N PHE A 408 -1.18 -34.36 -1.01
CA PHE A 408 -2.65 -34.42 -1.01
C PHE A 408 -3.29 -33.31 -1.87
N TYR A 409 -2.68 -32.13 -1.98
CA TYR A 409 -3.21 -31.02 -2.79
C TYR A 409 -3.07 -31.24 -4.30
N ARG A 410 -1.95 -31.83 -4.76
CA ARG A 410 -1.71 -32.16 -6.17
C ARG A 410 -2.73 -33.12 -6.79
N PRO A 411 -3.04 -34.29 -6.19
CA PRO A 411 -4.04 -35.20 -6.72
C PRO A 411 -5.46 -34.65 -6.55
N LEU A 412 -5.75 -33.80 -5.55
CA LEU A 412 -7.08 -33.20 -5.43
C LEU A 412 -7.39 -32.27 -6.62
N ASN A 413 -6.43 -31.44 -7.02
CA ASN A 413 -6.59 -30.58 -8.21
C ASN A 413 -6.52 -31.40 -9.50
N GLY A 414 -5.64 -32.39 -9.58
CA GLY A 414 -5.52 -33.29 -10.73
C GLY A 414 -6.71 -34.23 -10.95
N LEU A 415 -7.41 -34.65 -9.89
CA LEU A 415 -8.59 -35.53 -9.94
C LEU A 415 -9.89 -34.77 -10.21
N ILE A 416 -9.94 -33.47 -9.91
CA ILE A 416 -11.15 -32.66 -10.13
C ILE A 416 -11.04 -31.84 -11.41
N VAL A 417 -9.93 -31.12 -11.61
CA VAL A 417 -9.74 -30.23 -12.77
C VAL A 417 -9.30 -31.01 -14.00
N GLY A 418 -8.42 -32.01 -13.84
CA GLY A 418 -7.88 -32.81 -14.95
C GLY A 418 -8.96 -33.53 -15.78
N PRO A 419 -9.92 -34.26 -15.17
CA PRO A 419 -11.01 -34.88 -15.91
C PRO A 419 -11.96 -33.85 -16.53
N LEU A 420 -12.18 -32.71 -15.87
CA LEU A 420 -13.03 -31.65 -16.41
C LEU A 420 -12.39 -31.00 -17.65
N GLU A 421 -11.10 -30.68 -17.62
CA GLU A 421 -10.41 -30.11 -18.78
C GLU A 421 -10.23 -31.12 -19.92
N PHE A 422 -10.09 -32.42 -19.63
CA PHE A 422 -9.91 -33.45 -20.65
C PHE A 422 -11.23 -33.96 -21.26
N TYR A 423 -12.22 -34.28 -20.42
CA TYR A 423 -13.48 -34.87 -20.88
C TYR A 423 -14.50 -33.83 -21.33
N PHE A 424 -14.45 -32.57 -20.86
CA PHE A 424 -15.42 -31.55 -21.27
C PHE A 424 -15.29 -31.16 -22.76
N PRO A 425 -14.08 -30.95 -23.33
CA PRO A 425 -13.93 -30.69 -24.76
C PRO A 425 -14.31 -31.92 -25.61
N GLN A 426 -13.94 -33.13 -25.17
CA GLN A 426 -14.33 -34.38 -25.85
C GLN A 426 -15.85 -34.59 -25.82
N PHE A 427 -16.51 -34.23 -24.71
CA PHE A 427 -17.96 -34.25 -24.59
C PHE A 427 -18.62 -33.27 -25.58
N ILE A 428 -18.13 -32.03 -25.66
CA ILE A 428 -18.64 -31.04 -26.63
C ILE A 428 -18.40 -31.49 -28.07
N LEU A 429 -17.21 -31.99 -28.39
CA LEU A 429 -16.88 -32.48 -29.74
C LEU A 429 -17.73 -33.70 -30.13
N SER A 430 -17.93 -34.64 -29.19
CA SER A 430 -18.80 -35.80 -29.43
C SER A 430 -20.26 -35.39 -29.62
N GLY A 431 -20.75 -34.43 -28.83
CA GLY A 431 -22.09 -33.85 -28.98
C GLY A 431 -22.29 -33.13 -30.30
N LEU A 432 -21.29 -32.35 -30.75
CA LEU A 432 -21.31 -31.65 -32.04
C LEU A 432 -21.24 -32.65 -33.22
N PHE A 433 -20.40 -33.67 -33.13
CA PHE A 433 -20.28 -34.70 -34.15
C PHE A 433 -21.57 -35.52 -34.28
N ILE A 434 -22.16 -35.93 -33.15
CA ILE A 434 -23.47 -36.60 -33.13
C ILE A 434 -24.53 -35.68 -33.70
N SER A 435 -24.57 -34.39 -33.31
CA SER A 435 -25.51 -33.42 -33.88
C SER A 435 -25.35 -33.25 -35.39
N MET A 436 -24.11 -33.30 -35.91
CA MET A 436 -23.82 -33.17 -37.34
C MET A 436 -24.21 -34.43 -38.13
N VAL A 437 -23.93 -35.62 -37.60
CA VAL A 437 -24.35 -36.90 -38.18
C VAL A 437 -25.87 -37.04 -38.12
N LEU A 438 -26.50 -36.57 -37.04
CA LEU A 438 -27.95 -36.53 -36.93
C LEU A 438 -28.55 -35.52 -37.91
N PHE A 439 -27.96 -34.34 -38.10
CA PHE A 439 -28.42 -33.36 -39.10
C PHE A 439 -28.33 -33.92 -40.53
N SER A 440 -27.23 -34.60 -40.87
CA SER A 440 -27.07 -35.23 -42.18
C SER A 440 -28.00 -36.43 -42.39
N HIS A 441 -28.33 -37.16 -41.33
CA HIS A 441 -29.26 -38.29 -41.40
C HIS A 441 -30.73 -37.85 -41.37
N PHE A 442 -31.06 -36.76 -40.68
CA PHE A 442 -32.40 -36.18 -40.56
C PHE A 442 -32.87 -35.48 -41.84
N GLN A 443 -31.94 -35.01 -42.69
CA GLN A 443 -32.27 -34.67 -44.08
C GLN A 443 -32.82 -35.88 -44.89
N ARG A 444 -32.69 -37.11 -44.38
CA ARG A 444 -32.94 -38.33 -45.15
C ARG A 444 -34.03 -39.27 -44.60
N ASN A 445 -34.54 -39.12 -43.37
CA ASN A 445 -35.64 -39.96 -42.87
C ASN A 445 -36.32 -39.41 -41.60
N GLU A 446 -37.66 -39.55 -41.50
CA GLU A 446 -38.45 -39.25 -40.30
C GLU A 446 -38.55 -40.47 -39.37
N SER A 447 -37.75 -40.52 -38.30
CA SER A 447 -37.91 -41.52 -37.23
C SER A 447 -37.43 -40.99 -35.87
N TYR A 448 -38.35 -40.40 -35.11
CA TYR A 448 -38.08 -39.66 -33.87
C TYR A 448 -37.79 -40.55 -32.64
N ASN A 449 -38.24 -41.81 -32.62
CA ASN A 449 -38.19 -42.65 -31.40
C ASN A 449 -36.81 -43.24 -31.08
N LEU A 450 -36.01 -43.59 -32.09
CA LEU A 450 -34.63 -44.07 -31.88
C LEU A 450 -33.72 -42.93 -31.39
N LEU A 451 -33.95 -41.71 -31.89
CA LEU A 451 -33.15 -40.52 -31.58
C LEU A 451 -33.28 -40.12 -30.11
N ALA A 452 -34.49 -40.18 -29.54
CA ALA A 452 -34.73 -39.93 -28.12
C ALA A 452 -34.06 -40.99 -27.22
N GLN A 453 -34.05 -42.26 -27.62
CA GLN A 453 -33.45 -43.35 -26.86
C GLN A 453 -31.91 -43.23 -26.77
N PHE A 454 -31.25 -42.83 -27.86
CA PHE A 454 -29.79 -42.64 -27.87
C PHE A 454 -29.34 -41.41 -27.06
N VAL A 455 -30.10 -40.30 -27.12
CA VAL A 455 -29.82 -39.12 -26.28
C VAL A 455 -30.03 -39.44 -24.79
N GLN A 456 -31.06 -40.24 -24.46
CA GLN A 456 -31.24 -40.71 -23.08
C GLN A 456 -30.09 -41.63 -22.62
N LEU A 457 -29.62 -42.54 -23.47
CA LEU A 457 -28.53 -43.45 -23.11
C LEU A 457 -27.22 -42.70 -22.82
N THR A 458 -26.89 -41.71 -23.65
CA THR A 458 -25.68 -40.89 -23.46
C THR A 458 -25.76 -40.03 -22.20
N PHE A 459 -26.95 -39.52 -21.85
CA PHE A 459 -27.19 -38.77 -20.61
C PHE A 459 -27.10 -39.67 -19.36
N ILE A 460 -27.56 -40.93 -19.46
CA ILE A 460 -27.45 -41.92 -18.39
C ILE A 460 -25.99 -42.32 -18.17
N GLN A 461 -25.24 -42.58 -19.24
CA GLN A 461 -23.82 -42.94 -19.16
C GLN A 461 -22.96 -41.82 -18.55
N SER A 462 -23.21 -40.56 -18.92
CA SER A 462 -22.49 -39.41 -18.32
C SER A 462 -22.84 -39.22 -16.85
N SER A 463 -24.11 -39.41 -16.48
CA SER A 463 -24.56 -39.33 -15.08
C SER A 463 -23.90 -40.40 -14.20
N ILE A 464 -23.74 -41.62 -14.72
CA ILE A 464 -23.05 -42.73 -14.02
C ILE A 464 -21.56 -42.42 -13.85
N LEU A 465 -20.88 -41.92 -14.88
CA LEU A 465 -19.46 -41.57 -14.80
C LEU A 465 -19.19 -40.49 -13.75
N VAL A 466 -20.04 -39.45 -13.71
CA VAL A 466 -19.94 -38.38 -12.70
C VAL A 466 -20.20 -38.91 -11.29
N ALA A 467 -21.19 -39.79 -11.12
CA ALA A 467 -21.46 -40.42 -9.82
C ALA A 467 -20.28 -41.28 -9.32
N ILE A 468 -19.61 -42.01 -10.22
CA ILE A 468 -18.41 -42.81 -9.88
C ILE A 468 -17.25 -41.89 -9.46
N LEU A 469 -16.99 -40.80 -10.19
CA LEU A 469 -15.94 -39.83 -9.84
C LEU A 469 -16.19 -39.18 -8.48
N ILE A 470 -17.44 -38.83 -8.17
CA ILE A 470 -17.84 -38.28 -6.87
C ILE A 470 -17.66 -39.32 -5.75
N SER A 471 -18.02 -40.58 -6.00
CA SER A 471 -17.85 -41.67 -5.04
C SER A 471 -16.37 -41.91 -4.70
N ILE A 472 -15.49 -41.89 -5.71
CA ILE A 472 -14.05 -41.99 -5.53
C ILE A 472 -13.52 -40.79 -4.74
N ALA A 473 -13.94 -39.57 -5.07
CA ALA A 473 -13.57 -38.36 -4.33
C ALA A 473 -14.01 -38.44 -2.85
N ASN A 474 -15.24 -38.87 -2.57
CA ASN A 474 -15.76 -39.05 -1.21
C ASN A 474 -15.02 -40.15 -0.43
N LYS A 475 -14.63 -41.24 -1.08
CA LYS A 475 -13.88 -42.34 -0.44
C LYS A 475 -12.45 -41.92 -0.07
N ILE A 476 -11.82 -41.10 -0.92
CA ILE A 476 -10.51 -40.49 -0.64
C ILE A 476 -10.62 -39.44 0.48
N CYS A 477 -11.70 -38.64 0.50
CA CYS A 477 -11.94 -37.64 1.53
C CYS A 477 -12.29 -38.26 2.91
N SER A 478 -13.00 -39.38 2.95
CA SER A 478 -13.35 -40.07 4.20
C SER A 478 -12.19 -40.86 4.82
N SER A 479 -11.20 -41.29 4.01
CA SER A 479 -9.98 -41.93 4.50
C SER A 479 -9.03 -40.95 5.19
N SER A 480 -9.19 -39.63 4.98
CA SER A 480 -8.39 -38.56 5.57
C SER A 480 -9.11 -37.92 6.77
N SER A 481 -9.18 -38.66 7.88
CA SER A 481 -9.92 -38.35 9.12
C SER A 481 -9.45 -37.10 9.91
N LYS A 482 -8.73 -36.15 9.31
CA LYS A 482 -8.26 -34.90 9.96
C LYS A 482 -8.71 -33.60 9.27
N LEU A 483 -9.47 -33.66 8.18
CA LEU A 483 -10.01 -32.47 7.48
C LEU A 483 -11.53 -32.52 7.44
N LYS A 484 -12.17 -32.56 8.62
CA LYS A 484 -13.58 -32.20 8.77
C LYS A 484 -13.70 -30.67 8.78
N ILE A 485 -13.73 -30.06 7.60
CA ILE A 485 -14.15 -28.66 7.44
C ILE A 485 -15.14 -28.61 6.26
N ASP A 486 -16.42 -28.42 6.60
CA ASP A 486 -17.48 -27.64 5.92
C ASP A 486 -17.65 -27.62 4.39
N LEU A 487 -17.02 -28.53 3.62
CA LEU A 487 -17.38 -28.73 2.21
C LEU A 487 -18.75 -29.42 2.05
N ILE A 488 -19.10 -30.26 3.03
CA ILE A 488 -20.32 -31.09 3.00
C ILE A 488 -21.58 -30.22 3.12
N GLU A 489 -21.55 -29.14 3.91
CA GLU A 489 -22.73 -28.28 4.08
C GLU A 489 -23.02 -27.41 2.85
N ILE A 490 -21.97 -26.82 2.25
CA ILE A 490 -22.08 -25.98 1.03
C ILE A 490 -22.56 -26.81 -0.17
N ILE A 491 -22.08 -28.04 -0.30
CA ILE A 491 -22.51 -28.96 -1.38
C ILE A 491 -23.94 -29.45 -1.11
N SER A 492 -24.31 -29.81 0.13
CA SER A 492 -25.68 -30.28 0.43
C SER A 492 -26.77 -29.23 0.19
N LEU A 493 -26.48 -27.95 0.47
CA LEU A 493 -27.40 -26.82 0.26
C LEU A 493 -27.64 -26.53 -1.22
N ASN A 494 -26.64 -26.73 -2.07
CA ASN A 494 -26.76 -26.52 -3.52
C ASN A 494 -27.51 -27.68 -4.19
N TRP A 495 -27.27 -28.92 -3.78
CA TRP A 495 -27.95 -30.10 -4.35
C TRP A 495 -29.41 -30.26 -3.93
N LYS A 496 -29.82 -29.76 -2.74
CA LYS A 496 -31.26 -29.66 -2.42
C LYS A 496 -32.00 -28.72 -3.37
N ARG A 497 -31.37 -27.63 -3.83
CA ARG A 497 -31.96 -26.70 -4.83
C ARG A 497 -31.96 -27.28 -6.24
N VAL A 498 -30.88 -27.93 -6.65
CA VAL A 498 -30.77 -28.58 -7.97
C VAL A 498 -31.72 -29.78 -8.08
N GLY A 499 -31.83 -30.59 -7.02
CA GLY A 499 -32.80 -31.69 -6.95
C GLY A 499 -34.25 -31.22 -7.01
N LEU A 500 -34.59 -30.10 -6.36
CA LEU A 500 -35.92 -29.50 -6.45
C LEU A 500 -36.24 -29.00 -7.87
N HIS A 501 -35.26 -28.39 -8.55
CA HIS A 501 -35.40 -27.96 -9.94
C HIS A 501 -35.54 -29.14 -10.90
N ALA A 502 -34.73 -30.19 -10.75
CA ALA A 502 -34.82 -31.39 -11.56
C ALA A 502 -36.16 -32.13 -11.36
N LEU A 503 -36.64 -32.26 -10.12
CA LEU A 503 -37.95 -32.85 -9.82
C LEU A 503 -39.11 -32.02 -10.38
N ASN A 504 -39.04 -30.69 -10.33
CA ASN A 504 -40.07 -29.82 -10.91
C ASN A 504 -40.08 -29.88 -12.45
N THR A 505 -38.92 -29.99 -13.08
CA THR A 505 -38.81 -30.19 -14.53
C THR A 505 -39.34 -31.57 -14.94
N ILE A 506 -39.02 -32.63 -14.20
CA ILE A 506 -39.55 -33.99 -14.43
C ILE A 506 -41.07 -34.04 -14.20
N ARG A 507 -41.60 -33.35 -13.18
CA ARG A 507 -43.05 -33.24 -12.93
C ARG A 507 -43.76 -32.46 -14.04
N GLY A 508 -43.16 -31.38 -14.54
CA GLY A 508 -43.69 -30.59 -15.67
C GLY A 508 -43.73 -31.42 -16.96
N ILE A 509 -42.71 -32.24 -17.20
CA ILE A 509 -42.67 -33.17 -18.34
C ILE A 509 -43.70 -34.30 -18.17
N ALA A 510 -43.85 -34.88 -16.97
CA ALA A 510 -44.83 -35.93 -16.70
C ALA A 510 -46.30 -35.45 -16.81
N LEU A 511 -46.57 -34.19 -16.45
CA LEU A 511 -47.90 -33.57 -16.61
C LEU A 511 -48.21 -33.24 -18.08
N SER A 512 -47.20 -32.92 -18.89
CA SER A 512 -47.35 -32.72 -20.34
C SER A 512 -47.67 -34.02 -21.11
N TYR A 513 -47.40 -35.19 -20.53
CA TYR A 513 -47.61 -36.50 -21.17
C TYR A 513 -48.90 -37.22 -20.72
N SER A 514 -49.66 -36.68 -19.76
CA SER A 514 -50.86 -37.34 -19.21
C SER A 514 -52.21 -36.76 -19.68
N ASN A 515 -52.24 -35.80 -20.62
CA ASN A 515 -53.51 -35.29 -21.15
C ASN A 515 -53.50 -34.94 -22.66
N PRO A 516 -53.80 -35.89 -23.57
CA PRO A 516 -53.80 -35.65 -25.02
C PRO A 516 -55.15 -35.17 -25.59
N LYS A 517 -56.03 -34.51 -24.81
CA LYS A 517 -57.33 -33.99 -25.30
C LYS A 517 -57.68 -32.59 -24.79
N SER A 518 -57.04 -31.53 -25.31
CA SER A 518 -57.60 -30.17 -25.21
C SER A 518 -57.12 -29.13 -26.25
N PHE A 519 -56.60 -29.52 -27.43
CA PHE A 519 -56.10 -28.54 -28.42
C PHE A 519 -56.61 -28.74 -29.87
N MET A 520 -57.85 -29.22 -30.04
CA MET A 520 -58.60 -29.07 -31.30
C MET A 520 -60.05 -28.62 -31.03
N ARG A 521 -60.21 -27.41 -30.50
CA ARG A 521 -61.44 -26.60 -30.64
C ARG A 521 -61.13 -25.16 -30.25
N ASN A 522 -60.70 -24.36 -31.24
CA ASN A 522 -61.01 -22.94 -31.40
C ASN A 522 -60.03 -22.28 -32.39
N SER A 523 -60.27 -22.49 -33.69
CA SER A 523 -59.96 -21.50 -34.73
C SER A 523 -60.80 -21.76 -35.99
N HIS A 524 -62.12 -21.80 -35.80
CA HIS A 524 -63.09 -21.44 -36.84
C HIS A 524 -63.98 -20.35 -36.26
N ARG A 525 -63.53 -19.10 -36.40
CA ARG A 525 -64.31 -17.90 -36.68
C ARG A 525 -63.39 -16.70 -36.79
#